data_AF-A0A9P0VTZ0-F1
#
_entry.id   AF-A0A9P0VTZ0-F1
#
_cell.length_a   1.000
_cell.length_b   1.000
_cell.length_c   1.000
_cell.angle_alpha   90.00
_cell.angle_beta   90.00
_cell.angle_gamma   90.00
#
_symmetry.space_group_name_H-M   'P 1'
#
loop_
_entity.id
_entity.type
_entity.pdbx_description
1 polymer ?
#
loop_
_entity_poly.entity_id
_entity_poly.type
_entity_poly.pdbx_seq_one_letter_code
_entity_poly.pdbx_strand_id
1 'polypeptide(L)'
;MSIMNSFVNDIFERIAAEASRLAHYNKRATITSREIQTAVRLLLPGELAKHAVSEGTKAVTSTPVRVICNYDDNNNINNNLQHKNGSFQNH
;
A
#
# COMPACT_ATOMS: atom_id res chain seq x y z
N MET A 1 -12.48 1.01 -23.44
CA MET A 1 -12.57 1.40 -22.02
C MET A 1 -11.28 2.11 -21.58
N SER A 2 -11.07 3.39 -21.96
CA SER A 2 -9.90 4.16 -21.51
C SER A 2 -10.14 4.85 -20.15
N ILE A 3 -11.37 5.30 -19.91
CA ILE A 3 -11.75 6.08 -18.71
C ILE A 3 -11.51 5.29 -17.42
N MET A 4 -11.93 4.02 -17.37
CA MET A 4 -11.72 3.16 -16.20
C MET A 4 -10.23 2.89 -15.94
N ASN A 5 -9.43 2.75 -16.99
CA ASN A 5 -7.98 2.58 -16.85
C ASN A 5 -7.32 3.85 -16.29
N SER A 6 -7.70 5.02 -16.79
CA SER A 6 -7.24 6.30 -16.26
C SER A 6 -7.66 6.52 -14.80
N PHE A 7 -8.88 6.12 -14.44
CA PHE A 7 -9.36 6.20 -13.05
C PHE A 7 -8.52 5.35 -12.10
N VAL A 8 -8.20 4.11 -12.49
CA VAL A 8 -7.35 3.22 -11.68
C VAL A 8 -5.94 3.80 -11.51
N ASN A 9 -5.35 4.33 -12.58
CA ASN A 9 -4.02 4.94 -12.53
C ASN A 9 -3.99 6.19 -11.63
N ASP A 10 -4.96 7.09 -11.73
CA ASP A 10 -5.04 8.30 -10.89
C ASP A 10 -5.17 7.94 -9.39
N ILE A 11 -6.01 6.96 -9.05
CA ILE A 11 -6.15 6.50 -7.66
C ILE A 11 -4.88 5.81 -7.17
N PHE A 12 -4.23 5.00 -8.01
CA PHE A 12 -2.98 4.34 -7.67
C PHE A 12 -1.87 5.35 -7.36
N GLU A 13 -1.67 6.34 -8.22
CA GLU A 13 -0.66 7.39 -8.03
C GLU A 13 -0.91 8.18 -6.74
N ARG A 14 -2.17 8.54 -6.46
CA ARG A 14 -2.53 9.25 -5.22
C ARG A 14 -2.22 8.44 -3.97
N ILE A 15 -2.60 7.15 -3.93
CA ILE A 15 -2.34 6.27 -2.79
C ILE A 15 -0.83 6.10 -2.58
N ALA A 16 -0.09 5.88 -3.65
CA ALA A 16 1.34 5.62 -3.57
C ALA A 16 2.12 6.87 -3.11
N ALA A 17 1.78 8.05 -3.62
CA ALA A 17 2.36 9.31 -3.18
C ALA A 17 2.08 9.59 -1.68
N GLU A 18 0.85 9.36 -1.23
CA GLU A 18 0.49 9.60 0.17
C GLU A 18 1.14 8.57 1.11
N ALA A 19 1.23 7.30 0.70
CA ALA A 19 1.92 6.27 1.45
C ALA A 19 3.44 6.53 1.55
N SER A 20 4.04 7.08 0.49
CA SER A 20 5.43 7.53 0.50
C SER A 20 5.66 8.64 1.52
N ARG A 21 4.82 9.69 1.51
CA ARG A 21 4.87 10.77 2.51
C ARG A 21 4.76 10.22 3.94
N LEU A 22 3.85 9.28 4.17
CA LEU A 22 3.69 8.63 5.48
C LEU A 22 4.93 7.84 5.91
N ALA A 23 5.61 7.16 4.98
CA ALA A 23 6.87 6.48 5.27
C ALA A 23 7.98 7.48 5.65
N HIS A 24 8.10 8.59 4.90
CA HIS A 24 9.05 9.66 5.20
C HIS A 24 8.77 10.34 6.55
N TYR A 25 7.51 10.61 6.90
CA TYR A 25 7.16 11.13 8.23
C TYR A 25 7.59 10.20 9.36
N ASN A 26 7.50 8.89 9.13
CA ASN A 26 7.96 7.87 10.07
C ASN A 26 9.47 7.56 9.97
N LYS A 27 10.24 8.35 9.19
CA LYS A 27 11.67 8.16 8.93
C LYS A 27 12.02 6.75 8.42
N ARG A 28 11.13 6.16 7.62
CA ARG A 28 11.32 4.86 7.00
C ARG A 28 11.49 5.02 5.50
N ALA A 29 12.50 4.34 4.94
CA ALA A 29 12.71 4.25 3.49
C ALA A 29 11.80 3.19 2.82
N THR A 30 10.88 2.61 3.58
CA THR A 30 10.13 1.43 3.19
C THR A 30 8.65 1.62 3.49
N ILE A 31 7.83 1.57 2.45
CA ILE A 31 6.37 1.57 2.53
C ILE A 31 5.90 0.15 2.85
N THR A 32 5.04 0.04 3.85
CA THR A 32 4.42 -1.22 4.27
C THR A 32 2.91 -1.16 4.05
N SER A 33 2.23 -2.29 4.23
CA SER A 33 0.75 -2.34 4.19
C SER A 33 0.08 -1.37 5.18
N ARG A 34 0.79 -0.94 6.23
CA ARG A 34 0.30 0.07 7.18
C ARG A 34 0.19 1.46 6.55
N GLU A 35 1.24 1.92 5.86
CA GLU A 35 1.23 3.23 5.20
C GLU A 35 0.18 3.25 4.08
N ILE A 36 0.03 2.15 3.33
CA ILE A 36 -1.03 1.99 2.32
C ILE A 36 -2.42 2.04 2.97
N GLN A 37 -2.65 1.31 4.07
CA GLN A 37 -3.93 1.32 4.78
C GLN A 37 -4.30 2.73 5.29
N THR A 38 -3.32 3.46 5.81
CA THR A 38 -3.54 4.85 6.26
C THR A 38 -3.79 5.78 5.07
N ALA A 39 -3.02 5.68 3.99
CA ALA A 39 -3.25 6.46 2.77
C ALA A 39 -4.65 6.24 2.18
N VAL A 40 -5.12 4.99 2.14
CA VAL A 40 -6.48 4.65 1.70
C VAL A 40 -7.55 5.32 2.56
N ARG A 41 -7.35 5.37 3.89
CA ARG A 41 -8.28 6.05 4.82
C ARG A 41 -8.27 7.57 4.68
N LEU A 42 -7.15 8.15 4.24
CA LEU A 42 -7.02 9.59 4.01
C LEU A 42 -7.66 10.01 2.68
N LEU A 43 -7.55 9.16 1.65
CA LEU A 43 -7.98 9.49 0.29
C LEU A 43 -9.44 9.11 0.00
N LEU A 44 -9.97 8.05 0.63
CA LEU A 44 -11.32 7.58 0.38
C LEU A 44 -12.30 8.05 1.47
N PRO A 45 -13.51 8.48 1.11
CA PRO A 45 -14.51 8.92 2.08
C PRO A 45 -15.28 7.76 2.73
N GLY A 46 -15.55 7.89 4.03
CA GLY A 46 -16.60 7.13 4.74
C GLY A 46 -16.57 5.61 4.56
N GLU A 47 -17.67 5.05 4.05
CA GLU A 47 -17.85 3.61 3.86
C GLU A 47 -16.95 3.01 2.78
N LEU A 48 -16.51 3.80 1.78
CA LEU A 48 -15.58 3.31 0.75
C LEU A 48 -14.22 2.96 1.35
N ALA A 49 -13.73 3.78 2.28
CA ALA A 49 -12.50 3.50 3.00
C ALA A 49 -12.61 2.21 3.83
N LYS A 50 -13.74 1.98 4.50
CA LYS A 50 -13.96 0.78 5.32
C LYS A 50 -13.93 -0.49 4.49
N HIS A 51 -14.65 -0.51 3.37
CA HIS A 51 -14.66 -1.66 2.46
C HIS A 51 -13.29 -1.87 1.81
N ALA A 52 -12.65 -0.82 1.30
CA ALA A 52 -11.32 -0.91 0.69
C ALA A 52 -10.27 -1.47 1.65
N VAL A 53 -10.31 -1.04 2.93
CA VAL A 53 -9.42 -1.56 3.97
C VAL A 53 -9.73 -3.02 4.31
N SER A 54 -11.01 -3.41 4.34
CA SER A 54 -11.40 -4.81 4.58
C SER A 54 -10.88 -5.73 3.48
N GLU A 55 -11.12 -5.37 2.21
CA GLU A 55 -10.64 -6.15 1.06
C GLU A 55 -9.11 -6.19 0.99
N GLY A 56 -8.44 -5.05 1.23
CA GLY A 56 -6.97 -5.01 1.31
C GLY A 56 -6.41 -5.91 2.42
N THR A 57 -7.06 -5.95 3.58
CA THR A 57 -6.63 -6.81 4.70
C THR A 57 -6.80 -8.29 4.36
N LYS A 58 -7.94 -8.68 3.78
CA LYS A 58 -8.18 -10.05 3.30
C LYS A 58 -7.13 -10.47 2.28
N ALA A 59 -6.83 -9.63 1.30
CA ALA A 59 -5.82 -9.90 0.29
C ALA A 59 -4.44 -10.13 0.92
N VAL A 60 -4.01 -9.26 1.85
CA VAL A 60 -2.73 -9.39 2.55
C VAL A 60 -2.66 -10.68 3.38
N THR A 61 -3.76 -11.12 4.00
CA THR A 61 -3.78 -12.40 4.74
C THR A 61 -3.75 -13.63 3.84
N SER A 62 -4.30 -13.51 2.62
CA SER A 62 -4.30 -14.60 1.64
C SER A 62 -2.97 -14.72 0.89
N THR A 63 -2.23 -13.63 0.74
CA THR A 63 -0.91 -13.64 0.11
C THR A 63 0.18 -13.85 1.16
N PRO A 64 1.00 -14.91 1.09
CA PRO A 64 2.12 -15.09 2.02
C PRO A 64 3.24 -14.06 1.84
N VAL A 65 3.12 -13.17 0.85
CA VAL A 65 4.13 -12.17 0.50
C VAL A 65 3.78 -10.83 1.16
N ARG A 66 4.73 -10.30 1.93
CA ARG A 66 4.67 -8.92 2.39
C ARG A 66 5.02 -8.01 1.21
N VAL A 67 4.05 -7.26 0.70
CA VAL A 67 4.33 -6.20 -0.30
C VAL A 67 5.11 -5.10 0.42
N ILE A 68 6.37 -4.97 0.05
CA ILE A 68 7.29 -3.95 0.52
C ILE A 68 7.65 -3.12 -0.69
N CYS A 69 7.24 -1.86 -0.70
CA CYS A 69 7.59 -0.93 -1.77
C CYS A 69 8.61 0.05 -1.22
N ASN A 70 9.73 0.24 -1.90
CA ASN A 70 10.58 1.40 -1.65
C ASN A 70 10.21 2.47 -2.69
N TYR A 71 9.68 3.60 -2.24
CA TYR A 71 9.59 4.80 -3.05
C TYR A 71 10.89 5.56 -2.87
N ASP A 72 11.55 5.93 -3.97
CA ASP A 72 12.60 6.94 -3.89
C ASP A 72 11.99 8.34 -3.77
N ASP A 73 12.82 9.35 -3.45
CA ASP A 73 12.41 10.76 -3.35
C ASP A 73 11.81 11.33 -4.66
N ASN A 74 11.83 10.55 -5.76
CA ASN A 74 11.29 10.89 -7.08
C ASN A 74 9.99 10.14 -7.44
N ASN A 75 9.32 9.51 -6.49
CA ASN A 75 8.09 8.72 -6.71
C ASN A 75 8.26 7.48 -7.60
N ASN A 76 9.47 6.93 -7.73
CA ASN A 76 9.72 5.71 -8.51
C ASN A 76 9.58 4.45 -7.65
N ILE A 77 8.89 3.45 -8.19
CA ILE A 77 8.62 2.17 -7.51
C ILE A 77 9.82 1.25 -7.67
N ASN A 78 10.60 1.06 -6.60
CA ASN A 78 11.60 0.01 -6.53
C ASN A 78 10.99 -1.25 -5.91
N ASN A 79 10.57 -2.19 -6.77
CA ASN A 79 10.01 -3.50 -6.38
C ASN A 79 11.12 -4.48 -5.94
N ASN A 80 11.79 -4.21 -4.82
CA ASN A 80 12.68 -5.21 -4.21
C ASN A 80 11.85 -6.16 -3.32
N LEU A 81 11.34 -7.22 -3.94
CA LEU A 81 10.69 -8.35 -3.25
C LEU A 81 11.68 -8.99 -2.28
N GLN A 82 11.58 -8.69 -0.98
CA GLN A 82 12.29 -9.48 0.03
C GLN A 82 11.43 -10.69 0.44
N HIS A 83 11.86 -11.87 0.00
CA HIS A 83 11.48 -13.17 0.56
C HIS A 83 11.66 -13.15 2.08
N LYS A 84 10.57 -13.16 2.86
CA LYS A 84 10.64 -13.54 4.27
C LYS A 84 10.21 -14.99 4.42
N ASN A 85 11.17 -15.89 4.24
CA ASN A 85 11.17 -17.17 4.94
C ASN A 85 11.33 -16.84 6.43
N GLY A 86 10.33 -17.14 7.27
CA GLY A 86 10.47 -17.02 8.72
C GLY A 86 9.16 -16.85 9.48
N SER A 87 8.68 -17.98 10.02
CA SER A 87 7.83 -18.10 11.21
C SER A 87 6.38 -17.58 11.09
N PHE A 88 5.52 -18.43 10.51
CA PHE A 88 4.30 -18.80 11.24
C PHE A 88 4.73 -19.36 12.59
N GLN A 89 4.58 -18.60 13.68
CA GLN A 89 4.42 -19.19 15.00
C GLN A 89 3.86 -18.17 16.02
N ASN A 90 2.78 -18.61 16.67
CA ASN A 90 2.24 -18.22 17.99
C ASN A 90 1.43 -16.91 18.01
N HIS A 91 0.15 -16.86 18.41
CA HIS A 91 -0.67 -17.73 19.26
C HIS A 91 -2.13 -17.64 18.78
#